data_AF-A0A0K8Q208-F1
#
_entry.id   AF-A0A0K8Q208-F1
#
_cell.length_a   1.000
_cell.length_b   1.000
_cell.length_c   1.000
_cell.angle_alpha   90.00
_cell.angle_beta   90.00
_cell.angle_gamma   90.00
#
_symmetry.space_group_name_H-M   'P 1'
#
loop_
_entity.id
_entity.type
_entity.pdbx_description
1 polymer ?
#
loop_
_entity_poly.entity_id
_entity_poly.type
_entity_poly.pdbx_seq_one_letter_code
_entity_poly.pdbx_strand_id
1 'polypeptide(L)'
;MNTGDTPVSSANGMLTTIAWGIGGKVEYALEGLIFVAAASIQWLRDELRVIYDSADSEYAAMRVPDSGGVYVVPAFTGLAAPYWDPYARGAILGLTRGSSRNHIIRATLESIAFQIKDVINCMEADAGLPVSEIRSMAARCGTTSSCSFRPTWSTSRSSVPARWNRPRAEPRFSRAWPADSGTARTNSVTRSHSTGPLCRTCPKKNVPPCTPAGRRPSPAPATGKSTNPPPHRPPTSRERPVTLLPAVEPTMYFIGVTTNKSSIMKVFPAWAKELGLNATLKGIDLPLGAPREAYREVVGFLKSDPMSLGALVTTHKLDIVSAARDLFDDFGPDAQLLHEISSISKRSAHLWGNAMDAVTSGLSLEAILPGSYWENSSADLVLLGAGGSSLALTLYLHKRAAAGLPGPKKIIVTNRRSLRLEEMREMHVRIGSTLPITYVQATDESTNDDVVANASPGSLIINATGLGKDRPGSPLTDGVTFPQGAIAWDFNYRGDLVFLDQARAQQPELEVQVEDGWVYFIHGWTRVIADVFNIDIPTRGAAFDRLSNIAQTVSQKENPS
;
A
#
# COMPACT_ATOMS: atom_id res chain seq x y z
N MET A 1 10.43 32.19 -21.16
CA MET A 1 9.71 33.38 -21.65
C MET A 1 10.47 33.95 -22.84
N ASN A 2 9.83 34.15 -23.99
CA ASN A 2 10.47 34.80 -25.15
C ASN A 2 10.73 36.29 -24.85
N THR A 3 11.94 36.79 -25.12
CA THR A 3 12.37 38.18 -24.89
C THR A 3 12.62 38.98 -26.17
N GLY A 4 12.26 38.42 -27.33
CA GLY A 4 12.44 39.01 -28.65
C GLY A 4 13.85 38.81 -29.20
N ASP A 5 14.30 39.75 -30.02
CA ASP A 5 15.62 39.74 -30.67
C ASP A 5 16.77 40.21 -29.75
N THR A 6 16.44 40.64 -28.53
CA THR A 6 17.40 41.18 -27.57
C THR A 6 17.59 40.18 -26.41
N PRO A 7 18.83 39.74 -26.13
CA PRO A 7 19.10 38.87 -25.00
C PRO A 7 18.95 39.65 -23.69
N VAL A 8 18.19 39.09 -22.75
CA VAL A 8 18.04 39.64 -21.39
C VAL A 8 18.97 38.89 -20.44
N SER A 9 19.92 39.60 -19.82
CA SER A 9 20.76 39.05 -18.75
C SER A 9 19.97 39.01 -17.44
N SER A 10 19.90 37.85 -16.80
CA SER A 10 19.16 37.69 -15.54
C SER A 10 19.95 38.19 -14.33
N ALA A 11 19.27 38.90 -13.43
CA ALA A 11 19.76 39.19 -12.08
C ALA A 11 19.13 38.27 -11.02
N ASN A 12 18.10 37.50 -11.41
CA ASN A 12 17.29 36.67 -10.52
C ASN A 12 17.50 35.15 -10.74
N GLY A 13 18.59 34.75 -11.39
CA GLY A 13 18.99 33.35 -11.53
C GLY A 13 18.29 32.60 -12.68
N MET A 14 17.82 33.30 -13.70
CA MET A 14 17.37 32.70 -14.96
C MET A 14 18.53 32.55 -15.95
N LEU A 15 18.38 31.68 -16.94
CA LEU A 15 19.32 31.52 -18.03
C LEU A 15 18.83 32.24 -19.29
N THR A 16 19.73 32.92 -19.98
CA THR A 16 19.45 33.48 -21.31
C THR A 16 19.75 32.41 -22.36
N THR A 17 18.72 31.94 -23.05
CA THR A 17 18.81 30.85 -24.03
C THR A 17 18.36 31.36 -25.40
N ILE A 18 18.92 30.81 -26.48
CA ILE A 18 18.42 31.05 -27.84
C ILE A 18 17.10 30.28 -28.00
N ALA A 19 15.99 30.99 -28.26
CA ALA A 19 14.67 30.40 -28.44
C ALA A 19 14.54 29.73 -29.81
N TRP A 20 14.85 30.46 -30.89
CA TRP A 20 14.89 29.94 -32.26
C TRP A 20 15.66 30.89 -33.19
N GLY A 21 16.07 30.37 -34.35
CA GLY A 21 16.66 31.15 -35.44
C GLY A 21 16.03 30.79 -36.77
N ILE A 22 15.39 31.76 -37.45
CA ILE A 22 14.76 31.58 -38.76
C ILE A 22 15.13 32.78 -39.65
N GLY A 23 15.56 32.50 -40.88
CA GLY A 23 15.82 33.56 -41.88
C GLY A 23 16.89 34.58 -41.45
N GLY A 24 17.91 34.15 -40.69
CA GLY A 24 18.98 35.02 -40.21
C GLY A 24 18.63 35.89 -38.99
N LYS A 25 17.40 35.78 -38.45
CA LYS A 25 17.00 36.42 -37.19
C LYS A 25 17.01 35.40 -36.06
N VAL A 26 17.59 35.80 -34.92
CA VAL A 26 17.67 35.00 -33.69
C VAL A 26 16.76 35.65 -32.65
N GLU A 27 15.93 34.85 -32.01
CA GLU A 27 15.15 35.26 -30.84
C GLU A 27 15.65 34.56 -29.58
N TYR A 28 15.57 35.25 -28.46
CA TYR A 28 16.04 34.80 -27.15
C TYR A 28 14.88 34.51 -26.20
N ALA A 29 15.17 33.72 -25.18
CA ALA A 29 14.25 33.44 -24.09
C ALA A 29 14.97 33.41 -22.74
N LEU A 30 14.26 33.81 -21.69
CA LEU A 30 14.60 33.44 -20.33
C LEU A 30 14.12 32.03 -20.02
N GLU A 31 15.02 31.20 -19.49
CA GLU A 31 14.78 29.82 -19.11
C GLU A 31 14.98 29.65 -17.60
N GLY A 32 14.04 28.94 -16.98
CA GLY A 32 14.10 28.55 -15.58
C GLY A 32 13.95 27.03 -15.49
N LEU A 33 15.02 26.37 -15.09
CA LEU A 33 15.07 24.91 -15.03
C LEU A 33 14.66 24.43 -13.64
N ILE A 34 13.77 23.45 -13.58
CA ILE A 34 13.35 22.78 -12.33
C ILE A 34 13.73 21.30 -12.47
N PHE A 35 14.71 20.83 -11.69
CA PHE A 35 15.22 19.46 -11.80
C PHE A 35 14.21 18.39 -11.37
N VAL A 36 13.51 18.61 -10.25
CA VAL A 36 12.75 17.56 -9.55
C VAL A 36 11.25 17.85 -9.58
N ALA A 37 10.69 18.12 -10.77
CA ALA A 37 9.25 18.23 -10.96
C ALA A 37 8.61 16.83 -11.07
N ALA A 38 8.71 16.17 -12.22
CA ALA A 38 8.16 14.82 -12.42
C ALA A 38 8.80 13.77 -11.50
N ALA A 39 10.09 13.90 -11.24
CA ALA A 39 10.83 13.02 -10.34
C ALA A 39 10.31 13.06 -8.89
N SER A 40 9.66 14.16 -8.46
CA SER A 40 9.05 14.21 -7.13
C SER A 40 7.81 13.30 -7.01
N ILE A 41 7.05 13.14 -8.10
CA ILE A 41 5.91 12.22 -8.16
C ILE A 41 6.39 10.77 -8.29
N GLN A 42 7.45 10.55 -9.07
CA GLN A 42 8.13 9.25 -9.11
C GLN A 42 8.65 8.86 -7.73
N TRP A 43 9.26 9.80 -7.00
CA TRP A 43 9.71 9.56 -5.63
C TRP A 43 8.55 9.19 -4.69
N LEU A 44 7.37 9.81 -4.81
CA LEU A 44 6.19 9.40 -4.04
C LEU A 44 5.75 7.96 -4.35
N ARG A 45 5.90 7.52 -5.61
CA ARG A 45 5.50 6.19 -6.10
C ARG A 45 6.51 5.11 -5.78
N ASP A 46 7.76 5.34 -6.17
CA ASP A 46 8.82 4.34 -6.21
C ASP A 46 9.53 4.23 -4.86
N GLU A 47 9.78 5.36 -4.20
CA GLU A 47 10.58 5.45 -2.98
C GLU A 47 9.71 5.54 -1.71
N LEU A 48 8.84 6.55 -1.63
CA LEU A 48 7.96 6.73 -0.48
C LEU A 48 6.78 5.74 -0.48
N ARG A 49 6.45 5.19 -1.67
CA ARG A 49 5.39 4.19 -1.90
C ARG A 49 4.03 4.57 -1.30
N VAL A 50 3.67 5.83 -1.43
CA VAL A 50 2.37 6.36 -0.96
C VAL A 50 1.31 6.44 -2.06
N ILE A 51 1.72 6.23 -3.32
CA ILE A 51 0.89 6.15 -4.52
C ILE A 51 1.40 5.01 -5.42
N TYR A 52 0.55 4.41 -6.25
CA TYR A 52 0.92 3.25 -7.10
C TYR A 52 1.15 3.65 -8.55
N ASP A 53 0.30 4.53 -9.09
CA ASP A 53 0.52 5.22 -10.35
C ASP A 53 0.75 6.72 -10.09
N SER A 54 1.43 7.41 -11.02
CA SER A 54 1.54 8.87 -10.96
C SER A 54 0.17 9.55 -10.99
N ALA A 55 -0.82 8.96 -11.67
CA ALA A 55 -2.20 9.46 -11.72
C ALA A 55 -2.88 9.45 -10.34
N ASP A 56 -2.50 8.55 -9.44
CA ASP A 56 -3.08 8.47 -8.09
C ASP A 56 -2.73 9.70 -7.24
N SER A 57 -1.70 10.46 -7.62
CA SER A 57 -1.28 11.66 -6.88
C SER A 57 -2.36 12.73 -6.85
N GLU A 58 -3.06 12.96 -7.97
CA GLU A 58 -4.17 13.91 -8.06
C GLU A 58 -5.34 13.45 -7.21
N TYR A 59 -5.72 12.18 -7.38
CA TYR A 59 -6.78 11.57 -6.60
C TYR A 59 -6.53 11.69 -5.09
N ALA A 60 -5.33 11.31 -4.61
CA ALA A 60 -4.98 11.40 -3.20
C ALA A 60 -4.93 12.85 -2.68
N ALA A 61 -4.47 13.79 -3.50
CA ALA A 61 -4.41 15.21 -3.16
C ALA A 61 -5.79 15.89 -3.09
N MET A 62 -6.82 15.34 -3.74
CA MET A 62 -8.20 15.82 -3.63
C MET A 62 -8.92 15.32 -2.37
N ARG A 63 -8.34 14.37 -1.62
CA ARG A 63 -8.94 13.81 -0.39
C ARG A 63 -8.67 14.66 0.85
N VAL A 64 -7.90 15.72 0.70
CA VAL A 64 -7.64 16.73 1.74
C VAL A 64 -7.95 18.11 1.16
N PRO A 65 -8.56 19.02 1.93
CA PRO A 65 -8.89 20.35 1.43
C PRO A 65 -7.65 21.22 1.19
N ASP A 66 -6.55 20.94 1.92
CA ASP A 66 -5.25 21.60 1.80
C ASP A 66 -4.11 20.68 2.26
N SER A 67 -2.86 21.17 2.22
CA SER A 67 -1.67 20.44 2.70
C SER A 67 -1.54 20.40 4.22
N GLY A 68 -2.44 21.02 4.99
CA GLY A 68 -2.44 20.97 6.46
C GLY A 68 -1.21 21.61 7.10
N GLY A 69 -0.59 22.57 6.41
CA GLY A 69 0.68 23.18 6.82
C GLY A 69 1.92 22.34 6.50
N VAL A 70 1.75 21.15 5.91
CA VAL A 70 2.87 20.34 5.42
C VAL A 70 3.48 21.02 4.19
N TYR A 71 4.80 21.14 4.18
CA TYR A 71 5.55 21.71 3.06
C TYR A 71 6.62 20.75 2.61
N VAL A 72 6.73 20.53 1.31
CA VAL A 72 7.75 19.67 0.71
C VAL A 72 8.72 20.53 -0.09
N VAL A 73 10.01 20.36 0.15
CA VAL A 73 11.09 20.91 -0.67
C VAL A 73 11.69 19.74 -1.44
N PRO A 74 11.43 19.56 -2.76
CA PRO A 74 11.86 18.39 -3.51
C PRO A 74 13.32 18.52 -4.01
N ALA A 75 14.25 18.96 -3.15
CA ALA A 75 15.66 19.17 -3.51
C ALA A 75 16.50 17.88 -3.46
N PHE A 76 16.06 16.79 -4.12
CA PHE A 76 16.74 15.49 -4.04
C PHE A 76 18.12 15.49 -4.71
N THR A 77 18.31 16.36 -5.70
CA THR A 77 19.59 16.57 -6.41
C THR A 77 20.06 18.02 -6.30
N GLY A 78 19.67 18.72 -5.24
CA GLY A 78 19.84 20.17 -5.10
C GLY A 78 18.66 20.95 -5.70
N LEU A 79 18.74 22.29 -5.58
CA LEU A 79 17.78 23.23 -6.15
C LEU A 79 18.39 23.90 -7.38
N ALA A 80 17.61 23.96 -8.44
CA ALA A 80 17.93 24.72 -9.65
C ALA A 80 17.41 26.16 -9.53
N ALA A 81 17.00 26.76 -10.64
CA ALA A 81 16.47 28.12 -10.68
C ALA A 81 15.30 28.29 -9.67
N PRO A 82 15.21 29.45 -9.00
CA PRO A 82 16.14 30.60 -9.03
C PRO A 82 17.34 30.47 -8.08
N TYR A 83 17.42 29.41 -7.28
CA TYR A 83 18.32 29.33 -6.13
C TYR A 83 19.72 28.78 -6.45
N TRP A 84 19.84 27.87 -7.41
CA TRP A 84 21.11 27.24 -7.86
C TRP A 84 21.99 26.73 -6.71
N ASP A 85 21.39 25.96 -5.81
CA ASP A 85 22.08 25.35 -4.68
C ASP A 85 22.20 23.82 -4.86
N PRO A 86 23.36 23.31 -5.32
CA PRO A 86 23.56 21.86 -5.49
C PRO A 86 23.68 21.11 -4.14
N TYR A 87 23.88 21.83 -3.04
CA TYR A 87 24.00 21.25 -1.70
C TYR A 87 22.66 21.21 -0.95
N ALA A 88 21.63 21.88 -1.47
CA ALA A 88 20.28 21.75 -0.94
C ALA A 88 19.82 20.28 -0.90
N ARG A 89 19.01 19.94 0.09
CA ARG A 89 18.48 18.59 0.31
C ARG A 89 16.99 18.61 0.50
N GLY A 90 16.34 17.52 0.11
CA GLY A 90 14.91 17.36 0.26
C GLY A 90 14.47 17.50 1.72
N ALA A 91 13.35 18.19 1.94
CA ALA A 91 12.81 18.39 3.28
C ALA A 91 11.28 18.27 3.30
N ILE A 92 10.75 17.70 4.37
CA ILE A 92 9.32 17.75 4.71
C ILE A 92 9.20 18.50 6.03
N LEU A 93 8.47 19.61 6.01
CA LEU A 93 8.30 20.53 7.14
C LEU A 93 6.81 20.60 7.51
N GLY A 94 6.53 21.00 8.75
CA GLY A 94 5.15 21.26 9.19
C GLY A 94 4.31 20.02 9.50
N LEU A 95 4.93 18.86 9.70
CA LEU A 95 4.22 17.65 10.12
C LEU A 95 3.63 17.84 11.53
N THR A 96 2.34 17.50 11.66
CA THR A 96 1.62 17.42 12.92
C THR A 96 0.99 16.03 13.06
N ARG A 97 0.39 15.73 14.22
CA ARG A 97 -0.38 14.48 14.40
C ARG A 97 -1.55 14.33 13.41
N GLY A 98 -2.06 15.44 12.88
CA GLY A 98 -3.14 15.44 11.87
C GLY A 98 -2.65 15.22 10.44
N SER A 99 -1.33 15.27 10.19
CA SER A 99 -0.77 15.05 8.87
C SER A 99 -0.93 13.59 8.44
N SER A 100 -1.36 13.38 7.20
CA SER A 100 -1.59 12.06 6.59
C SER A 100 -0.83 11.92 5.29
N ARG A 101 -0.79 10.72 4.71
CA ARG A 101 -0.15 10.50 3.39
C ARG A 101 -0.69 11.45 2.32
N ASN A 102 -1.99 11.74 2.37
CA ASN A 102 -2.64 12.63 1.40
C ASN A 102 -2.13 14.07 1.52
N HIS A 103 -1.82 14.53 2.73
CA HIS A 103 -1.22 15.86 2.95
C HIS A 103 0.21 15.94 2.39
N ILE A 104 1.00 14.88 2.52
CA ILE A 104 2.36 14.82 1.94
C ILE A 104 2.29 14.80 0.41
N ILE A 105 1.38 14.02 -0.17
CA ILE A 105 1.16 13.97 -1.63
C ILE A 105 0.72 15.34 -2.14
N ARG A 106 -0.27 15.96 -1.47
CA ARG A 106 -0.76 17.31 -1.79
C ARG A 106 0.36 18.35 -1.71
N ALA A 107 1.12 18.36 -0.62
CA ALA A 107 2.25 19.28 -0.43
C ALA A 107 3.36 19.08 -1.47
N THR A 108 3.57 17.84 -1.94
CA THR A 108 4.52 17.56 -3.03
C THR A 108 4.05 18.16 -4.35
N LEU A 109 2.77 17.98 -4.71
CA LEU A 109 2.20 18.62 -5.91
C LEU A 109 2.25 20.15 -5.83
N GLU A 110 1.90 20.71 -4.67
CA GLU A 110 1.97 22.15 -4.42
C GLU A 110 3.42 22.68 -4.53
N SER A 111 4.42 21.91 -4.09
CA SER A 111 5.83 22.28 -4.20
C SER A 111 6.30 22.47 -5.64
N ILE A 112 5.73 21.73 -6.60
CA ILE A 112 6.01 21.91 -8.02
C ILE A 112 5.41 23.24 -8.50
N ALA A 113 4.16 23.52 -8.12
CA ALA A 113 3.49 24.77 -8.47
C ALA A 113 4.21 26.00 -7.86
N PHE A 114 4.71 25.89 -6.64
CA PHE A 114 5.49 26.94 -6.00
C PHE A 114 6.80 27.22 -6.73
N GLN A 115 7.55 26.19 -7.13
CA GLN A 115 8.77 26.37 -7.92
C GLN A 115 8.50 27.02 -9.28
N ILE A 116 7.42 26.62 -9.97
CA ILE A 116 7.00 27.25 -11.24
C ILE A 116 6.69 28.73 -11.02
N LYS A 117 5.98 29.05 -9.93
CA LYS A 117 5.64 30.44 -9.59
C LYS A 117 6.89 31.27 -9.27
N ASP A 118 7.84 30.72 -8.52
CA ASP A 118 9.10 31.40 -8.22
C ASP A 118 9.87 31.74 -9.51
N VAL A 119 9.96 30.79 -10.43
CA VAL A 119 10.57 30.99 -11.76
C VAL A 119 9.85 32.09 -12.54
N ILE A 120 8.52 32.08 -12.59
CA ILE A 120 7.74 33.10 -13.31
C ILE A 120 8.00 34.50 -12.73
N ASN A 121 7.97 34.64 -11.40
CA ASN A 121 8.22 35.94 -10.76
C ASN A 121 9.63 36.46 -11.10
N CYS A 122 10.63 35.58 -11.15
CA CYS A 122 11.98 35.94 -11.55
C CYS A 122 12.04 36.36 -13.03
N MET A 123 11.35 35.65 -13.93
CA MET A 123 11.27 36.01 -15.35
C MET A 123 10.59 37.36 -15.56
N GLU A 124 9.48 37.64 -14.87
CA GLU A 124 8.79 38.94 -14.95
C GLU A 124 9.68 40.08 -14.45
N ALA A 125 10.40 39.85 -13.35
CA ALA A 125 11.32 40.82 -12.78
C ALA A 125 12.52 41.11 -13.69
N ASP A 126 13.07 40.09 -14.36
CA ASP A 126 14.20 40.23 -15.28
C ASP A 126 13.78 40.85 -16.62
N ALA A 127 12.64 40.44 -17.18
CA ALA A 127 12.17 40.92 -18.48
C ALA A 127 11.42 42.26 -18.40
N GLY A 128 10.92 42.65 -17.23
CA GLY A 128 10.04 43.82 -17.08
C GLY A 128 8.68 43.65 -17.79
N LEU A 129 8.32 42.42 -18.14
CA LEU A 129 7.11 42.06 -18.88
C LEU A 129 6.24 41.14 -18.03
N PRO A 130 4.94 41.43 -17.86
CA PRO A 130 4.04 40.52 -17.17
C PRO A 130 3.74 39.27 -18.02
N VAL A 131 3.68 38.10 -17.39
CA VAL A 131 3.22 36.86 -18.02
C VAL A 131 1.70 36.88 -18.11
N SER A 132 1.17 36.98 -19.33
CA SER A 132 -0.27 36.93 -19.58
C SER A 132 -0.82 35.51 -19.73
N GLU A 133 0.01 34.56 -20.15
CA GLU A 133 -0.40 33.19 -20.43
C GLU A 133 0.76 32.21 -20.16
N ILE A 134 0.44 31.05 -19.60
CA ILE A 134 1.37 29.92 -19.44
C ILE A 134 0.85 28.77 -20.30
N ARG A 135 1.70 28.31 -21.22
CA ARG A 135 1.41 27.15 -22.07
C ARG A 135 2.25 25.97 -21.61
N SER A 136 1.62 24.85 -21.31
CA SER A 136 2.31 23.60 -21.00
C SER A 136 2.44 22.74 -22.25
N MET A 137 3.61 22.18 -22.47
CA MET A 137 3.87 21.18 -23.50
C MET A 137 4.43 19.93 -22.84
N ALA A 138 3.81 18.78 -23.07
CA ALA A 138 4.37 17.49 -22.69
C ALA A 138 5.20 16.95 -23.85
N ALA A 139 6.50 16.77 -23.66
CA ALA A 139 7.32 16.05 -24.62
C ALA A 139 6.97 14.56 -24.55
N ARG A 140 6.33 14.04 -25.60
CA ARG A 140 6.13 12.59 -25.78
C ARG A 140 7.44 11.98 -26.28
N CYS A 141 8.16 11.28 -25.42
CA CYS A 141 9.14 10.29 -25.86
C CYS A 141 8.41 8.94 -26.02
N GLY A 142 8.66 8.22 -27.12
CA GLY A 142 7.85 7.10 -27.63
C GLY A 142 7.86 5.79 -26.82
N THR A 143 7.78 5.85 -25.49
CA THR A 143 7.48 4.69 -24.64
C THR A 143 6.17 4.94 -23.90
N THR A 144 5.24 4.00 -24.05
CA THR A 144 3.85 4.07 -23.61
C THR A 144 3.73 4.10 -22.08
N SER A 145 3.71 5.30 -21.51
CA SER A 145 2.89 5.70 -20.35
C SER A 145 3.25 7.15 -20.00
N SER A 146 2.34 8.10 -20.23
CA SER A 146 2.55 9.48 -19.77
C SER A 146 1.26 10.07 -19.21
N CYS A 147 1.45 10.63 -18.02
CA CYS A 147 0.53 11.46 -17.26
C CYS A 147 0.25 12.75 -18.05
N SER A 148 -1.00 12.93 -18.48
CA SER A 148 -1.48 14.24 -18.90
C SER A 148 -1.89 15.03 -17.67
N PHE A 149 -0.96 15.76 -17.05
CA PHE A 149 -1.35 16.82 -16.14
C PHE A 149 -2.02 17.90 -17.00
N ARG A 150 -3.36 18.01 -16.92
CA ARG A 150 -4.16 19.06 -17.53
C ARG A 150 -4.49 20.08 -16.44
N PRO A 151 -3.74 21.17 -16.28
CA PRO A 151 -4.31 22.34 -15.64
C PRO A 151 -5.29 22.96 -16.64
N THR A 152 -6.54 22.52 -16.63
CA THR A 152 -7.62 23.27 -17.30
C THR A 152 -7.87 24.54 -16.50
N TRP A 153 -7.12 25.60 -16.82
CA TRP A 153 -7.48 26.96 -16.42
C TRP A 153 -8.49 27.50 -17.43
N SER A 154 -9.74 27.07 -17.33
CA SER A 154 -10.84 27.77 -18.00
C SER A 154 -11.29 28.91 -17.10
N THR A 155 -11.08 30.15 -17.53
CA THR A 155 -11.75 31.32 -16.96
C THR A 155 -13.23 31.30 -17.39
N SER A 156 -14.04 30.43 -16.77
CA SER A 156 -15.49 30.64 -16.76
C SER A 156 -15.82 31.71 -15.72
N ARG A 157 -16.52 32.75 -16.17
CA ARG A 157 -17.04 33.84 -15.33
C ARG A 157 -18.13 33.31 -14.40
N SER A 158 -17.73 32.75 -13.26
CA SER A 158 -18.60 32.61 -12.08
C SER A 158 -17.78 32.16 -10.86
N SER A 159 -17.39 33.15 -10.05
CA SER A 159 -17.20 33.12 -8.58
C SER A 159 -16.59 31.88 -7.91
N VAL A 160 -15.33 31.96 -7.44
CA VAL A 160 -14.89 32.27 -6.05
C VAL A 160 -13.36 32.53 -6.10
N PRO A 161 -12.81 33.63 -5.54
CA PRO A 161 -11.38 33.85 -5.54
C PRO A 161 -10.71 32.99 -4.47
N ALA A 162 -9.88 32.02 -4.87
CA ALA A 162 -8.97 31.34 -3.96
C ALA A 162 -7.90 32.34 -3.50
N ARG A 163 -8.12 32.93 -2.31
CA ARG A 163 -7.14 33.77 -1.62
C ARG A 163 -6.04 32.87 -1.06
N TRP A 164 -4.87 32.91 -1.65
CA TRP A 164 -3.67 32.24 -1.14
C TRP A 164 -3.11 33.02 0.05
N ASN A 165 -3.50 32.64 1.27
CA ASN A 165 -2.89 33.21 2.49
C ASN A 165 -1.56 32.50 2.76
N ARG A 166 -0.46 33.28 2.86
CA ARG A 166 0.81 32.79 3.42
C ARG A 166 0.58 32.28 4.86
N PRO A 167 1.27 31.21 5.32
CA PRO A 167 1.42 30.94 6.74
C PRO A 167 2.10 32.13 7.44
N ARG A 168 1.67 32.47 8.66
CA ARG A 168 2.16 33.62 9.45
C ARG A 168 3.62 33.54 9.93
N ALA A 169 4.41 32.58 9.48
CA ALA A 169 5.82 32.45 9.87
C ALA A 169 6.67 31.96 8.69
N GLU A 170 7.42 32.87 8.10
CA GLU A 170 8.57 32.52 7.24
C GLU A 170 9.72 32.04 8.14
N PRO A 171 10.33 30.88 7.87
CA PRO A 171 11.70 30.65 8.30
C PRO A 171 12.60 31.56 7.45
N ARG A 172 13.12 32.63 8.04
CA ARG A 172 14.14 33.46 7.40
C ARG A 172 15.42 32.62 7.22
N PHE A 173 15.69 32.17 6.01
CA PHE A 173 17.05 31.75 5.64
C PHE A 173 17.86 33.01 5.30
N SER A 174 18.65 33.49 6.26
CA SER A 174 19.59 34.59 6.03
C SER A 174 20.73 34.13 5.13
N ARG A 175 20.94 34.84 4.01
CA ARG A 175 22.19 34.80 3.23
C ARG A 175 23.33 35.34 4.11
N ALA A 176 24.18 34.45 4.63
CA ALA A 176 25.56 34.77 5.02
C ALA A 176 26.32 33.49 5.35
N TRP A 177 27.13 33.01 4.42
CA TRP A 177 28.35 32.26 4.78
C TRP A 177 29.50 32.83 3.94
N PRO A 178 30.50 33.50 4.54
CA PRO A 178 31.74 33.75 3.85
C PRO A 178 32.62 32.50 3.90
N ALA A 179 33.32 32.28 2.80
CA ALA A 179 34.47 31.40 2.74
C ALA A 179 35.63 31.93 3.60
N ASP A 180 36.50 30.98 3.94
CA ASP A 180 37.89 31.10 4.39
C ASP A 180 38.29 31.24 5.88
N SER A 181 39.03 30.20 6.28
CA SER A 181 40.33 30.23 6.96
C SER A 181 40.41 30.58 8.45
N GLY A 182 40.97 29.63 9.21
CA GLY A 182 42.03 29.92 10.17
C GLY A 182 41.67 30.57 11.51
N THR A 183 42.09 29.88 12.57
CA THR A 183 42.35 30.34 13.95
C THR A 183 41.20 30.32 14.96
N ALA A 184 41.44 29.53 16.00
CA ALA A 184 40.65 29.41 17.22
C ALA A 184 40.67 30.70 18.04
N ARG A 185 39.54 31.05 18.66
CA ARG A 185 39.49 31.79 19.94
C ARG A 185 38.19 31.50 20.70
N THR A 186 38.37 31.19 21.97
CA THR A 186 37.37 31.04 23.03
C THR A 186 36.82 32.38 23.50
N ASN A 187 35.53 32.44 23.91
CA ASN A 187 34.97 33.20 25.07
C ASN A 187 33.43 33.24 24.98
N SER A 188 32.71 32.60 25.92
CA SER A 188 32.19 33.10 27.20
C SER A 188 30.84 33.83 27.06
N VAL A 189 29.81 33.24 27.67
CA VAL A 189 28.40 33.69 27.65
C VAL A 189 28.08 34.40 28.96
N THR A 190 27.67 35.67 28.88
CA THR A 190 27.05 36.41 29.98
C THR A 190 25.53 36.41 29.81
N ARG A 191 24.82 36.02 30.88
CA ARG A 191 23.36 36.12 31.04
C ARG A 191 22.97 37.53 31.50
N SER A 192 21.82 38.01 31.06
CA SER A 192 21.03 39.01 31.79
C SER A 192 19.58 38.54 31.95
N HIS A 193 19.00 38.86 33.10
CA HIS A 193 17.64 38.54 33.55
C HIS A 193 16.78 39.83 33.55
N SER A 194 15.48 39.70 33.27
CA SER A 194 14.46 40.67 33.73
C SER A 194 13.11 39.98 34.03
N THR A 195 12.90 39.70 35.31
CA THR A 195 11.70 39.80 36.18
C THR A 195 10.25 39.88 35.62
N GLY A 196 9.46 38.82 35.88
CA GLY A 196 8.16 38.76 36.63
C GLY A 196 6.86 39.40 36.09
N PRO A 197 5.63 39.04 36.59
CA PRO A 197 5.29 38.27 37.81
C PRO A 197 4.33 37.05 37.60
N LEU A 198 3.98 36.42 38.73
CA LEU A 198 3.44 35.06 38.92
C LEU A 198 1.90 34.94 38.87
N CYS A 199 1.39 33.71 38.66
CA CYS A 199 0.44 33.09 39.60
C CYS A 199 0.46 31.55 39.52
N ARG A 200 0.37 30.89 40.68
CA ARG A 200 0.55 29.44 40.95
C ARG A 200 -0.79 28.77 41.26
N THR A 201 -0.91 27.46 41.01
CA THR A 201 -1.44 26.48 41.99
C THR A 201 -1.05 25.02 41.63
N CYS A 202 -0.40 24.34 42.59
CA CYS A 202 -0.62 22.95 43.08
C CYS A 202 0.67 22.26 43.60
N PRO A 203 0.56 21.35 44.60
CA PRO A 203 1.47 21.32 45.76
C PRO A 203 2.52 20.20 45.77
N LYS A 204 3.54 20.41 46.63
CA LYS A 204 4.68 19.54 46.94
C LYS A 204 4.31 18.32 47.82
N LYS A 205 5.09 17.22 47.69
CA LYS A 205 5.42 16.26 48.76
C LYS A 205 6.92 15.85 48.72
N ASN A 206 7.70 16.43 49.66
CA ASN A 206 8.71 15.86 50.61
C ASN A 206 9.09 14.35 50.50
N VAL A 207 10.33 13.80 50.69
CA VAL A 207 11.60 14.05 51.47
C VAL A 207 12.73 13.08 50.92
N PRO A 208 13.98 12.87 51.46
CA PRO A 208 15.15 13.67 51.94
C PRO A 208 16.50 13.44 51.15
N PRO A 209 17.62 14.12 51.52
CA PRO A 209 18.92 14.08 50.81
C PRO A 209 20.04 13.26 51.52
N CYS A 210 21.11 12.90 50.79
CA CYS A 210 22.37 12.40 51.34
C CYS A 210 23.61 13.15 50.76
N THR A 211 24.57 13.40 51.65
CA THR A 211 25.78 14.25 51.58
C THR A 211 27.05 13.55 51.01
N PRO A 212 28.18 14.29 50.78
CA PRO A 212 29.29 13.90 49.89
C PRO A 212 30.64 13.58 50.56
N ALA A 213 31.55 12.87 49.85
CA ALA A 213 33.03 12.83 50.01
C ALA A 213 33.62 12.07 48.79
N GLY A 214 34.82 12.30 48.20
CA GLY A 214 36.00 13.11 48.47
C GLY A 214 36.96 13.11 47.25
N ARG A 215 38.09 13.83 47.31
CA ARG A 215 39.01 14.15 46.19
C ARG A 215 40.32 13.31 46.16
N ARG A 216 40.72 12.93 44.91
CA ARG A 216 42.08 12.87 44.26
C ARG A 216 43.16 11.88 44.77
N PRO A 217 44.18 11.43 43.96
CA PRO A 217 44.92 12.18 42.92
C PRO A 217 45.37 11.42 41.62
N SER A 218 46.01 12.14 40.68
CA SER A 218 46.68 11.65 39.45
C SER A 218 48.21 11.60 39.60
N PRO A 219 48.95 10.84 38.77
CA PRO A 219 50.02 11.49 37.97
C PRO A 219 50.33 10.89 36.57
N ALA A 220 50.65 11.82 35.64
CA ALA A 220 51.69 11.87 34.58
C ALA A 220 51.82 10.85 33.38
N PRO A 221 52.47 11.28 32.25
CA PRO A 221 52.12 10.88 30.88
C PRO A 221 53.11 9.91 30.19
N ALA A 222 52.67 9.25 29.11
CA ALA A 222 53.53 8.52 28.18
C ALA A 222 53.17 8.76 26.70
N THR A 223 54.15 9.32 26.00
CA THR A 223 54.56 9.24 24.58
C THR A 223 53.64 8.61 23.52
N GLY A 224 53.52 9.32 22.39
CA GLY A 224 52.67 8.96 21.26
C GLY A 224 53.19 7.83 20.36
N LYS A 225 52.22 7.18 19.69
CA LYS A 225 52.36 6.60 18.35
C LYS A 225 51.08 6.86 17.58
N SER A 226 51.23 7.57 16.46
CA SER A 226 50.22 7.79 15.42
C SER A 226 49.75 6.45 14.84
N THR A 227 48.45 6.16 14.91
CA THR A 227 47.81 5.18 14.03
C THR A 227 46.53 5.82 13.49
N ASN A 228 46.45 5.91 12.16
CA ASN A 228 45.27 6.42 11.45
C ASN A 228 44.03 5.56 11.80
N PRO A 229 42.84 6.15 11.94
CA PRO A 229 41.62 5.37 12.06
C PRO A 229 41.37 4.61 10.75
N PRO A 230 40.83 3.37 10.81
CA PRO A 230 40.53 2.61 9.60
C PRO A 230 39.42 3.32 8.81
N PRO A 231 39.40 3.18 7.47
CA PRO A 231 38.39 3.82 6.65
C PRO A 231 36.99 3.33 7.05
N HIS A 232 36.04 4.27 7.09
CA HIS A 232 34.63 4.01 7.34
C HIS A 232 34.13 2.86 6.46
N ARG A 233 33.76 1.75 7.11
CA ARG A 233 33.02 0.66 6.48
C ARG A 233 31.66 1.24 6.04
N PRO A 234 31.24 1.06 4.77
CA PRO A 234 29.90 1.49 4.35
C PRO A 234 28.85 0.72 5.16
N PRO A 235 27.62 1.24 5.32
CA PRO A 235 26.59 0.57 6.08
C PRO A 235 26.23 -0.76 5.42
N THR A 236 26.72 -1.86 5.98
CA THR A 236 26.30 -3.21 5.63
C THR A 236 25.03 -3.55 6.40
N SER A 237 23.89 -3.16 5.84
CA SER A 237 22.61 -3.82 6.11
C SER A 237 21.81 -3.91 4.80
N ARG A 238 22.38 -4.58 3.80
CA ARG A 238 21.54 -5.35 2.87
C ARG A 238 21.17 -6.61 3.63
N GLU A 239 19.91 -6.74 4.02
CA GLU A 239 19.37 -8.06 4.37
C GLU A 239 19.76 -9.03 3.25
N ARG A 240 20.23 -10.23 3.63
CA ARG A 240 20.73 -11.20 2.65
C ARG A 240 19.64 -11.48 1.60
N PRO A 241 19.98 -11.59 0.30
CA PRO A 241 19.03 -12.03 -0.70
C PRO A 241 18.44 -13.39 -0.29
N VAL A 242 17.18 -13.61 -0.63
CA VAL A 242 16.51 -14.91 -0.43
C VAL A 242 17.40 -15.97 -1.04
N THR A 243 17.91 -16.90 -0.24
CA THR A 243 18.78 -17.96 -0.76
C THR A 243 17.92 -18.98 -1.49
N LEU A 244 17.73 -18.76 -2.78
CA LEU A 244 17.03 -19.68 -3.68
C LEU A 244 18.02 -20.73 -4.16
N LEU A 245 17.78 -21.98 -3.77
CA LEU A 245 18.57 -23.12 -4.21
C LEU A 245 17.86 -23.80 -5.40
N PRO A 246 18.58 -24.17 -6.47
CA PRO A 246 18.03 -24.93 -7.58
C PRO A 246 17.27 -26.16 -7.09
N ALA A 247 16.10 -26.42 -7.69
CA ALA A 247 15.31 -27.58 -7.32
C ALA A 247 15.93 -28.85 -7.89
N VAL A 248 16.11 -29.85 -7.01
CA VAL A 248 16.69 -31.17 -7.37
C VAL A 248 15.63 -32.18 -7.83
N GLU A 249 14.35 -31.85 -7.63
CA GLU A 249 13.17 -32.65 -7.96
C GLU A 249 12.00 -31.71 -8.29
N PRO A 250 10.93 -32.17 -8.95
CA PRO A 250 9.84 -31.28 -9.34
C PRO A 250 9.23 -30.61 -8.10
N THR A 251 9.21 -29.28 -8.08
CA THR A 251 8.89 -28.51 -6.88
C THR A 251 7.82 -27.47 -7.17
N MET A 252 6.73 -27.51 -6.41
CA MET A 252 5.80 -26.39 -6.27
C MET A 252 6.28 -25.52 -5.09
N TYR A 253 6.08 -24.20 -5.20
CA TYR A 253 6.46 -23.27 -4.15
C TYR A 253 5.25 -22.66 -3.44
N PHE A 254 5.47 -22.22 -2.20
CA PHE A 254 4.53 -21.41 -1.45
C PHE A 254 5.23 -20.10 -1.09
N ILE A 255 4.79 -18.98 -1.67
CA ILE A 255 5.36 -17.65 -1.46
C ILE A 255 4.52 -16.87 -0.44
N GLY A 256 5.17 -16.42 0.63
CA GLY A 256 4.53 -15.72 1.74
C GLY A 256 5.54 -15.09 2.70
N VAL A 257 5.14 -14.92 3.97
CA VAL A 257 5.99 -14.35 5.03
C VAL A 257 6.46 -15.42 6.04
N THR A 258 5.60 -16.40 6.34
CA THR A 258 5.90 -17.51 7.29
C THR A 258 5.31 -18.83 6.78
N THR A 259 5.73 -19.23 5.59
CA THR A 259 5.19 -20.34 4.81
C THR A 259 5.30 -21.68 5.53
N ASN A 260 6.42 -21.92 6.21
CA ASN A 260 6.69 -23.16 6.95
C ASN A 260 5.73 -23.41 8.13
N LYS A 261 5.00 -22.39 8.61
CA LYS A 261 4.00 -22.54 9.69
C LYS A 261 2.62 -22.96 9.18
N SER A 262 2.43 -23.08 7.87
CA SER A 262 1.15 -23.46 7.28
C SER A 262 0.95 -24.97 7.36
N SER A 263 -0.28 -25.40 7.68
CA SER A 263 -0.68 -26.82 7.68
C SER A 263 -0.46 -27.48 6.33
N ILE A 264 -0.47 -26.70 5.25
CA ILE A 264 -0.24 -27.20 3.89
C ILE A 264 1.09 -27.94 3.73
N MET A 265 2.13 -27.57 4.49
CA MET A 265 3.44 -28.22 4.38
C MET A 265 3.37 -29.71 4.73
N LYS A 266 2.34 -30.11 5.50
CA LYS A 266 2.06 -31.50 5.89
C LYS A 266 0.96 -32.12 5.03
N VAL A 267 -0.04 -31.34 4.65
CA VAL A 267 -1.17 -31.80 3.82
C VAL A 267 -0.74 -32.09 2.39
N PHE A 268 0.10 -31.24 1.79
CA PHE A 268 0.51 -31.35 0.39
C PHE A 268 1.16 -32.71 0.06
N PRO A 269 2.11 -33.27 0.85
CA PRO A 269 2.64 -34.60 0.57
C PRO A 269 1.58 -35.71 0.50
N ALA A 270 0.56 -35.65 1.36
CA ALA A 270 -0.54 -36.62 1.35
C ALA A 270 -1.46 -36.42 0.13
N TRP A 271 -1.75 -35.17 -0.22
CA TRP A 271 -2.48 -34.86 -1.46
C TRP A 271 -1.70 -35.19 -2.72
N ALA A 272 -0.39 -34.98 -2.74
CA ALA A 272 0.45 -35.35 -3.88
C ALA A 272 0.36 -36.86 -4.13
N LYS A 273 0.36 -37.68 -3.07
CA LYS A 273 0.13 -39.13 -3.19
C LYS A 273 -1.28 -39.46 -3.72
N GLU A 274 -2.32 -38.85 -3.16
CA GLU A 274 -3.73 -39.09 -3.58
C GLU A 274 -3.97 -38.68 -5.04
N LEU A 275 -3.36 -37.57 -5.47
CA LEU A 275 -3.49 -37.00 -6.81
C LEU A 275 -2.49 -37.58 -7.82
N GLY A 276 -1.57 -38.46 -7.39
CA GLY A 276 -0.53 -39.03 -8.24
C GLY A 276 0.54 -38.02 -8.70
N LEU A 277 0.76 -36.95 -7.95
CA LEU A 277 1.75 -35.91 -8.25
C LEU A 277 3.15 -36.34 -7.78
N ASN A 278 4.11 -36.31 -8.70
CA ASN A 278 5.53 -36.50 -8.38
C ASN A 278 6.21 -35.15 -8.13
N ALA A 279 5.85 -34.46 -7.05
CA ALA A 279 6.43 -33.17 -6.71
C ALA A 279 6.45 -32.92 -5.20
N THR A 280 7.34 -32.03 -4.76
CA THR A 280 7.41 -31.56 -3.37
C THR A 280 7.01 -30.09 -3.25
N LEU A 281 6.70 -29.65 -2.02
CA LEU A 281 6.32 -28.27 -1.71
C LEU A 281 7.43 -27.59 -0.90
N LYS A 282 7.89 -26.41 -1.33
CA LYS A 282 8.88 -25.60 -0.60
C LYS A 282 8.37 -24.18 -0.36
N GLY A 283 8.62 -23.68 0.84
CA GLY A 283 8.32 -22.28 1.21
C GLY A 283 9.36 -21.30 0.67
N ILE A 284 8.90 -20.13 0.23
CA ILE A 284 9.72 -18.94 -0.04
C ILE A 284 9.17 -17.81 0.83
N ASP A 285 9.92 -17.46 1.86
CA ASP A 285 9.57 -16.38 2.79
C ASP A 285 10.24 -15.08 2.38
N LEU A 286 9.41 -14.07 2.09
CA LEU A 286 9.80 -12.70 1.82
C LEU A 286 9.27 -11.80 2.95
N PRO A 287 10.08 -10.87 3.50
CA PRO A 287 9.60 -9.92 4.49
C PRO A 287 8.54 -8.99 3.89
N LEU A 288 7.67 -8.44 4.74
CA LEU A 288 6.71 -7.41 4.32
C LEU A 288 7.47 -6.20 3.78
N GLY A 289 7.08 -5.72 2.59
CA GLY A 289 7.76 -4.59 1.95
C GLY A 289 9.16 -4.92 1.44
N ALA A 290 9.42 -6.19 1.08
CA ALA A 290 10.68 -6.60 0.47
C ALA A 290 11.05 -5.68 -0.72
N PRO A 291 12.36 -5.52 -1.03
CA PRO A 291 12.80 -4.73 -2.16
C PRO A 291 12.31 -5.35 -3.48
N ARG A 292 12.13 -4.51 -4.51
CA ARG A 292 11.64 -4.92 -5.84
C ARG A 292 12.48 -6.06 -6.41
N GLU A 293 13.78 -6.01 -6.19
CA GLU A 293 14.77 -6.97 -6.66
C GLU A 293 14.52 -8.37 -6.09
N ALA A 294 14.07 -8.49 -4.84
CA ALA A 294 13.78 -9.79 -4.23
C ALA A 294 12.60 -10.50 -4.90
N TYR A 295 11.54 -9.76 -5.24
CA TYR A 295 10.41 -10.31 -5.98
C TYR A 295 10.82 -10.74 -7.39
N ARG A 296 11.64 -9.93 -8.08
CA ARG A 296 12.17 -10.27 -9.41
C ARG A 296 13.07 -11.49 -9.37
N GLU A 297 13.91 -11.62 -8.34
CA GLU A 297 14.77 -12.78 -8.13
C GLU A 297 13.94 -14.06 -7.97
N VAL A 298 12.88 -14.03 -7.16
CA VAL A 298 11.96 -15.16 -6.99
C VAL A 298 11.28 -15.55 -8.30
N VAL A 299 10.72 -14.58 -9.04
CA VAL A 299 10.04 -14.88 -10.31
C VAL A 299 11.04 -15.36 -11.38
N GLY A 300 12.22 -14.73 -11.46
CA GLY A 300 13.28 -15.13 -12.37
C GLY A 300 13.80 -16.54 -12.08
N PHE A 301 13.94 -16.89 -10.80
CA PHE A 301 14.25 -18.25 -10.36
C PHE A 301 13.18 -19.24 -10.83
N LEU A 302 11.89 -18.99 -10.54
CA LEU A 302 10.81 -19.88 -10.97
C LEU A 302 10.78 -20.06 -12.49
N LYS A 303 11.05 -18.99 -13.27
CA LYS A 303 11.10 -19.04 -14.73
C LYS A 303 12.27 -19.88 -15.26
N SER A 304 13.45 -19.73 -14.67
CA SER A 304 14.69 -20.30 -15.18
C SER A 304 15.01 -21.70 -14.66
N ASP A 305 14.63 -22.02 -13.42
CA ASP A 305 14.89 -23.31 -12.81
C ASP A 305 13.97 -24.37 -13.45
N PRO A 306 14.51 -25.43 -14.09
CA PRO A 306 13.72 -26.38 -14.86
C PRO A 306 12.74 -27.17 -13.99
N MET A 307 13.09 -27.44 -12.74
CA MET A 307 12.31 -28.28 -11.82
C MET A 307 11.26 -27.50 -11.02
N SER A 308 11.26 -26.17 -11.09
CA SER A 308 10.25 -25.30 -10.46
C SER A 308 8.95 -25.26 -11.26
N LEU A 309 7.88 -25.87 -10.76
CA LEU A 309 6.62 -26.03 -11.51
C LEU A 309 5.68 -24.83 -11.40
N GLY A 310 5.82 -24.02 -10.36
CA GLY A 310 4.92 -22.91 -10.07
C GLY A 310 4.86 -22.61 -8.59
N ALA A 311 3.96 -21.70 -8.20
CA ALA A 311 3.81 -21.28 -6.82
C ALA A 311 2.38 -20.86 -6.47
N LEU A 312 2.01 -21.05 -5.19
CA LEU A 312 0.92 -20.30 -4.56
C LEU A 312 1.47 -19.01 -3.94
N VAL A 313 0.76 -17.90 -4.10
CA VAL A 313 1.14 -16.58 -3.57
C VAL A 313 0.09 -16.07 -2.57
N THR A 314 0.53 -15.64 -1.38
CA THR A 314 -0.38 -15.13 -0.32
C THR A 314 -0.25 -13.64 -0.05
N THR A 315 0.78 -13.20 0.67
CA THR A 315 0.88 -11.80 1.11
C THR A 315 1.37 -10.87 -0.01
N HIS A 316 2.14 -11.42 -0.95
CA HIS A 316 2.93 -10.67 -1.93
C HIS A 316 2.29 -10.60 -3.32
N LYS A 317 0.97 -10.80 -3.42
CA LYS A 317 0.24 -10.97 -4.70
C LYS A 317 0.40 -9.79 -5.64
N LEU A 318 0.21 -8.57 -5.12
CA LEU A 318 0.34 -7.32 -5.85
C LEU A 318 1.82 -6.97 -6.10
N ASP A 319 2.67 -7.17 -5.08
CA ASP A 319 4.08 -6.81 -5.14
C ASP A 319 4.83 -7.58 -6.22
N ILE A 320 4.52 -8.88 -6.38
CA ILE A 320 5.12 -9.71 -7.43
C ILE A 320 4.73 -9.18 -8.83
N VAL A 321 3.46 -8.89 -9.06
CA VAL A 321 3.00 -8.36 -10.37
C VAL A 321 3.66 -7.02 -10.64
N SER A 322 3.64 -6.10 -9.67
CA SER A 322 4.28 -4.78 -9.80
C SER A 322 5.78 -4.88 -10.08
N ALA A 323 6.48 -5.79 -9.38
CA ALA A 323 7.92 -5.95 -9.47
C ALA A 323 8.39 -6.68 -10.74
N ALA A 324 7.63 -7.65 -11.21
CA ALA A 324 8.11 -8.67 -12.14
C ALA A 324 7.15 -8.96 -13.31
N ARG A 325 6.20 -8.06 -13.61
CA ARG A 325 5.23 -8.24 -14.71
C ARG A 325 5.88 -8.66 -16.03
N ASP A 326 7.01 -8.05 -16.38
CA ASP A 326 7.79 -8.31 -17.59
C ASP A 326 8.43 -9.71 -17.66
N LEU A 327 8.48 -10.42 -16.53
CA LEU A 327 8.99 -11.79 -16.47
C LEU A 327 7.90 -12.83 -16.73
N PHE A 328 6.62 -12.47 -16.65
CA PHE A 328 5.52 -13.36 -17.02
C PHE A 328 5.27 -13.32 -18.52
N ASP A 329 4.90 -14.46 -19.08
CA ASP A 329 4.56 -14.56 -20.50
C ASP A 329 3.09 -14.22 -20.76
N ASP A 330 2.20 -14.52 -19.80
CA ASP A 330 0.79 -14.11 -19.84
C ASP A 330 0.15 -14.06 -18.44
N PHE A 331 -1.04 -13.45 -18.36
CA PHE A 331 -1.86 -13.38 -17.14
C PHE A 331 -3.30 -13.78 -17.44
N GLY A 332 -3.91 -14.53 -16.51
CA GLY A 332 -5.35 -14.82 -16.57
C GLY A 332 -6.22 -13.55 -16.45
N PRO A 333 -7.48 -13.57 -16.93
CA PRO A 333 -8.36 -12.40 -16.97
C PRO A 333 -8.49 -11.67 -15.63
N ASP A 334 -8.62 -12.41 -14.53
CA ASP A 334 -8.76 -11.82 -13.19
C ASP A 334 -7.46 -11.21 -12.69
N ALA A 335 -6.32 -11.82 -13.02
CA ALA A 335 -5.03 -11.24 -12.70
C ALA A 335 -4.77 -9.96 -13.50
N GLN A 336 -5.22 -9.90 -14.75
CA GLN A 336 -5.16 -8.68 -15.55
C GLN A 336 -6.04 -7.58 -14.97
N LEU A 337 -7.27 -7.92 -14.56
CA LEU A 337 -8.26 -6.99 -14.01
C LEU A 337 -7.86 -6.44 -12.64
N LEU A 338 -7.40 -7.30 -11.75
CA LEU A 338 -7.07 -6.96 -10.36
C LEU A 338 -5.61 -6.51 -10.19
N HIS A 339 -4.76 -6.74 -11.19
CA HIS A 339 -3.31 -6.54 -11.12
C HIS A 339 -2.63 -7.30 -9.97
N GLU A 340 -3.18 -8.46 -9.61
CA GLU A 340 -2.65 -9.34 -8.56
C GLU A 340 -2.63 -10.79 -9.05
N ILE A 341 -1.81 -11.62 -8.41
CA ILE A 341 -1.80 -13.07 -8.66
C ILE A 341 -1.82 -13.84 -7.34
N SER A 342 -2.56 -14.94 -7.29
CA SER A 342 -2.51 -15.90 -6.19
C SER A 342 -1.89 -17.23 -6.63
N SER A 343 -1.66 -17.41 -7.94
CA SER A 343 -0.98 -18.55 -8.53
C SER A 343 0.03 -18.10 -9.60
N ILE A 344 1.16 -18.78 -9.62
CA ILE A 344 2.13 -18.78 -10.70
C ILE A 344 2.19 -20.20 -11.24
N SER A 345 1.92 -20.43 -12.51
CA SER A 345 2.05 -21.76 -13.12
C SER A 345 3.09 -21.72 -14.24
N LYS A 346 3.95 -22.75 -14.31
CA LYS A 346 4.99 -22.87 -15.34
C LYS A 346 4.71 -24.05 -16.24
N ARG A 347 4.51 -23.77 -17.53
CA ARG A 347 4.23 -24.77 -18.56
C ARG A 347 5.38 -24.75 -19.57
N SER A 348 6.25 -25.74 -19.49
CA SER A 348 7.51 -25.75 -20.25
C SER A 348 8.31 -24.47 -19.97
N ALA A 349 8.53 -23.61 -20.97
CA ALA A 349 9.22 -22.33 -20.82
C ALA A 349 8.29 -21.13 -20.50
N HIS A 350 6.97 -21.33 -20.49
CA HIS A 350 6.00 -20.25 -20.30
C HIS A 350 5.57 -20.14 -18.84
N LEU A 351 5.65 -18.93 -18.29
CA LEU A 351 5.26 -18.59 -16.94
C LEU A 351 3.98 -17.75 -16.95
N TRP A 352 2.94 -18.25 -16.29
CA TRP A 352 1.60 -17.66 -16.25
C TRP A 352 1.28 -17.16 -14.84
N GLY A 353 0.65 -15.99 -14.76
CA GLY A 353 0.14 -15.44 -13.50
C GLY A 353 -1.39 -15.48 -13.44
N ASN A 354 -1.96 -16.13 -12.44
CA ASN A 354 -3.42 -16.23 -12.27
C ASN A 354 -3.88 -15.73 -10.90
N ALA A 355 -5.09 -15.16 -10.86
CA ALA A 355 -5.79 -14.80 -9.63
C ALA A 355 -6.92 -15.80 -9.38
N MET A 356 -6.76 -16.64 -8.36
CA MET A 356 -7.67 -17.75 -8.02
C MET A 356 -8.56 -17.44 -6.83
N ASP A 357 -8.40 -16.28 -6.18
CA ASP A 357 -9.15 -15.96 -4.97
C ASP A 357 -10.66 -15.86 -5.23
N ALA A 358 -11.09 -15.24 -6.33
CA ALA A 358 -12.51 -15.14 -6.68
C ALA A 358 -13.12 -16.53 -6.96
N VAL A 359 -12.39 -17.39 -7.68
CA VAL A 359 -12.80 -18.78 -7.93
C VAL A 359 -12.91 -19.54 -6.61
N THR A 360 -11.95 -19.36 -5.71
CA THR A 360 -11.92 -19.99 -4.39
C THR A 360 -13.12 -19.55 -3.55
N SER A 361 -13.33 -18.24 -3.40
CA SER A 361 -14.45 -17.68 -2.66
C SER A 361 -15.79 -18.15 -3.21
N GLY A 362 -15.93 -18.22 -4.54
CA GLY A 362 -17.15 -18.68 -5.20
C GLY A 362 -17.45 -20.15 -4.93
N LEU A 363 -16.45 -21.03 -5.06
CA LEU A 363 -16.63 -22.45 -4.76
C LEU A 363 -16.96 -22.70 -3.29
N SER A 364 -16.33 -21.96 -2.36
CA SER A 364 -16.66 -22.03 -0.94
C SER A 364 -18.08 -21.57 -0.65
N LEU A 365 -18.50 -20.46 -1.28
CA LEU A 365 -19.87 -19.98 -1.16
C LEU A 365 -20.87 -21.05 -1.65
N GLU A 366 -20.62 -21.67 -2.79
CA GLU A 366 -21.50 -22.70 -3.36
C GLU A 366 -21.51 -24.01 -2.56
N ALA A 367 -20.43 -24.33 -1.86
CA ALA A 367 -20.37 -25.49 -0.98
C ALA A 367 -21.15 -25.28 0.33
N ILE A 368 -21.20 -24.03 0.81
CA ILE A 368 -21.91 -23.65 2.04
C ILE A 368 -23.40 -23.46 1.77
N LEU A 369 -23.75 -22.84 0.64
CA LEU A 369 -25.13 -22.48 0.34
C LEU A 369 -25.90 -23.64 -0.31
N PRO A 370 -27.18 -23.86 0.05
CA PRO A 370 -28.07 -24.73 -0.70
C PRO A 370 -28.18 -24.31 -2.18
N GLY A 371 -28.34 -25.28 -3.10
CA GLY A 371 -28.26 -25.02 -4.55
C GLY A 371 -29.25 -23.96 -5.09
N SER A 372 -30.44 -23.83 -4.49
CA SER A 372 -31.47 -22.84 -4.86
C SER A 372 -31.55 -21.66 -3.88
N TYR A 373 -30.51 -21.42 -3.07
CA TYR A 373 -30.56 -20.46 -1.97
C TYR A 373 -30.92 -19.05 -2.42
N TRP A 374 -30.31 -18.54 -3.49
CA TRP A 374 -30.59 -17.18 -3.98
C TRP A 374 -31.90 -17.07 -4.77
N GLU A 375 -32.44 -18.16 -5.30
CA GLU A 375 -33.71 -18.16 -6.06
C GLU A 375 -34.91 -18.01 -5.12
N ASN A 376 -34.81 -18.60 -3.92
CA ASN A 376 -35.91 -18.71 -2.99
C ASN A 376 -35.76 -17.79 -1.76
N SER A 377 -34.74 -16.94 -1.73
CA SER A 377 -34.48 -16.06 -0.58
C SER A 377 -34.46 -14.59 -0.97
N SER A 378 -34.95 -13.75 -0.06
CA SER A 378 -34.69 -12.31 -0.06
C SER A 378 -33.46 -11.97 0.80
N ALA A 379 -32.52 -12.91 0.91
CA ALA A 379 -31.38 -12.82 1.81
C ALA A 379 -30.44 -11.69 1.41
N ASP A 380 -29.97 -10.97 2.43
CA ASP A 380 -28.88 -10.01 2.29
C ASP A 380 -27.54 -10.75 2.45
N LEU A 381 -26.48 -10.18 1.90
CA LEU A 381 -25.10 -10.59 2.18
C LEU A 381 -24.42 -9.51 3.02
N VAL A 382 -24.00 -9.84 4.24
CA VAL A 382 -23.23 -8.95 5.11
C VAL A 382 -21.77 -9.39 5.13
N LEU A 383 -20.88 -8.51 4.68
CA LEU A 383 -19.43 -8.69 4.70
C LEU A 383 -18.82 -7.81 5.78
N LEU A 384 -18.46 -8.42 6.91
CA LEU A 384 -17.74 -7.76 7.99
C LEU A 384 -16.26 -7.70 7.59
N GLY A 385 -15.85 -6.61 6.96
CA GLY A 385 -14.51 -6.45 6.38
C GLY A 385 -14.56 -6.07 4.90
N ALA A 386 -13.62 -5.20 4.49
CA ALA A 386 -13.44 -4.73 3.11
C ALA A 386 -12.03 -5.10 2.62
N GLY A 387 -11.61 -6.35 2.90
CA GLY A 387 -10.31 -6.89 2.52
C GLY A 387 -10.35 -7.68 1.22
N GLY A 388 -9.23 -8.35 0.90
CA GLY A 388 -9.10 -9.16 -0.32
C GLY A 388 -10.16 -10.27 -0.43
N SER A 389 -10.50 -10.95 0.67
CA SER A 389 -11.54 -11.99 0.66
C SER A 389 -12.92 -11.44 0.26
N SER A 390 -13.30 -10.28 0.79
CA SER A 390 -14.54 -9.58 0.42
C SER A 390 -14.54 -9.18 -1.04
N LEU A 391 -13.42 -8.63 -1.54
CA LEU A 391 -13.29 -8.22 -2.94
C LEU A 391 -13.36 -9.42 -3.89
N ALA A 392 -12.70 -10.53 -3.55
CA ALA A 392 -12.73 -11.76 -4.32
C ALA A 392 -14.15 -12.35 -4.40
N LEU A 393 -14.87 -12.40 -3.26
CA LEU A 393 -16.24 -12.92 -3.22
C LEU A 393 -17.22 -12.02 -4.00
N THR A 394 -17.09 -10.70 -3.88
CA THR A 394 -17.93 -9.75 -4.62
C THR A 394 -17.63 -9.74 -6.11
N LEU A 395 -16.37 -9.95 -6.53
CA LEU A 395 -16.02 -10.17 -7.93
C LEU A 395 -16.68 -11.44 -8.49
N TYR A 396 -16.68 -12.54 -7.71
CA TYR A 396 -17.39 -13.76 -8.10
C TYR A 396 -18.89 -13.52 -8.30
N LEU A 397 -19.53 -12.85 -7.33
CA LEU A 397 -20.95 -12.52 -7.40
C LEU A 397 -21.28 -11.58 -8.57
N HIS A 398 -20.40 -10.62 -8.86
CA HIS A 398 -20.54 -9.75 -10.02
C HIS A 398 -20.56 -10.57 -11.32
N LYS A 399 -19.64 -11.53 -11.48
CA LYS A 399 -19.60 -12.42 -12.63
C LYS A 399 -20.84 -13.31 -12.74
N ARG A 400 -21.34 -13.85 -11.62
CA ARG A 400 -22.63 -14.58 -11.60
C ARG A 400 -23.77 -13.69 -12.10
N ALA A 401 -23.87 -12.47 -11.58
CA ALA A 401 -24.91 -11.54 -11.98
C ALA A 401 -24.81 -11.15 -13.46
N ALA A 402 -23.59 -10.94 -13.97
CA ALA A 402 -23.35 -10.69 -15.39
C ALA A 402 -23.74 -11.88 -16.28
N ALA A 403 -23.69 -13.11 -15.74
CA ALA A 403 -24.17 -14.33 -16.40
C ALA A 403 -25.69 -14.56 -16.23
N GLY A 404 -26.43 -13.63 -15.62
CA GLY A 404 -27.87 -13.73 -15.38
C GLY A 404 -28.26 -14.70 -14.26
N LEU A 405 -27.31 -15.11 -13.42
CA LEU A 405 -27.57 -15.99 -12.29
C LEU A 405 -28.07 -15.21 -11.06
N PRO A 406 -28.93 -15.81 -10.24
CA PRO A 406 -29.44 -15.17 -9.02
C PRO A 406 -28.32 -14.95 -8.00
N GLY A 407 -28.51 -13.93 -7.17
CA GLY A 407 -27.57 -13.50 -6.14
C GLY A 407 -28.28 -12.77 -4.99
N PRO A 408 -27.51 -12.18 -4.05
CA PRO A 408 -28.07 -11.50 -2.89
C PRO A 408 -28.95 -10.31 -3.27
N LYS A 409 -29.98 -10.05 -2.44
CA LYS A 409 -30.86 -8.88 -2.58
C LYS A 409 -30.07 -7.57 -2.49
N LYS A 410 -29.13 -7.50 -1.54
CA LYS A 410 -28.13 -6.44 -1.39
C LYS A 410 -26.91 -6.99 -0.67
N ILE A 411 -25.78 -6.32 -0.90
CA ILE A 411 -24.52 -6.59 -0.21
C ILE A 411 -24.24 -5.41 0.71
N ILE A 412 -23.93 -5.67 1.96
CA ILE A 412 -23.54 -4.66 2.94
C ILE A 412 -22.11 -4.96 3.35
N VAL A 413 -21.19 -4.04 3.08
CA VAL A 413 -19.78 -4.18 3.44
C VAL A 413 -19.45 -3.23 4.58
N THR A 414 -18.87 -3.75 5.66
CA THR A 414 -18.43 -2.93 6.79
C THR A 414 -16.92 -2.87 6.91
N ASN A 415 -16.39 -1.75 7.40
CA ASN A 415 -15.00 -1.66 7.81
C ASN A 415 -14.77 -0.52 8.80
N ARG A 416 -13.78 -0.69 9.69
CA ARG A 416 -13.33 0.38 10.59
C ARG A 416 -12.72 1.56 9.85
N ARG A 417 -12.10 1.30 8.70
CA ARG A 417 -11.39 2.31 7.91
C ARG A 417 -12.21 2.69 6.69
N SER A 418 -12.68 3.94 6.66
CA SER A 418 -13.37 4.52 5.49
C SER A 418 -12.57 4.38 4.20
N LEU A 419 -11.25 4.53 4.29
CA LEU A 419 -10.35 4.38 3.15
C LEU A 419 -10.46 2.99 2.48
N ARG A 420 -10.57 1.91 3.26
CA ARG A 420 -10.69 0.54 2.72
C ARG A 420 -12.03 0.33 2.00
N LEU A 421 -13.09 0.93 2.53
CA LEU A 421 -14.41 0.90 1.89
C LEU A 421 -14.39 1.65 0.56
N GLU A 422 -13.72 2.79 0.51
CA GLU A 422 -13.61 3.57 -0.73
C GLU A 422 -12.76 2.85 -1.77
N GLU A 423 -11.63 2.26 -1.38
CA GLU A 423 -10.81 1.42 -2.27
C GLU A 423 -11.66 0.28 -2.88
N MET A 424 -12.48 -0.40 -2.07
CA MET A 424 -13.36 -1.45 -2.55
C MET A 424 -14.51 -0.92 -3.43
N ARG A 425 -15.06 0.27 -3.12
CA ARG A 425 -16.06 0.96 -3.94
C ARG A 425 -15.53 1.26 -5.32
N GLU A 426 -14.33 1.80 -5.42
CA GLU A 426 -13.69 2.10 -6.68
C GLU A 426 -13.42 0.85 -7.52
N MET A 427 -13.01 -0.24 -6.87
CA MET A 427 -12.88 -1.52 -7.56
C MET A 427 -14.23 -2.02 -8.09
N HIS A 428 -15.32 -1.91 -7.33
CA HIS A 428 -16.66 -2.28 -7.82
C HIS A 428 -17.14 -1.40 -8.99
N VAL A 429 -16.81 -0.11 -8.97
CA VAL A 429 -17.07 0.79 -10.12
C VAL A 429 -16.24 0.36 -11.33
N ARG A 430 -14.95 0.06 -11.12
CA ARG A 430 -14.03 -0.35 -12.19
C ARG A 430 -14.44 -1.64 -12.88
N ILE A 431 -14.94 -2.63 -12.12
CA ILE A 431 -15.46 -3.88 -12.70
C ILE A 431 -16.86 -3.71 -13.30
N GLY A 432 -17.51 -2.56 -13.15
CA GLY A 432 -18.86 -2.32 -13.67
C GLY A 432 -19.94 -3.10 -12.91
N SER A 433 -19.79 -3.25 -11.59
CA SER A 433 -20.75 -4.00 -10.79
C SER A 433 -22.11 -3.32 -10.72
N THR A 434 -23.15 -4.05 -11.11
CA THR A 434 -24.57 -3.64 -11.01
C THR A 434 -25.24 -4.14 -9.73
N LEU A 435 -24.51 -4.87 -8.90
CA LEU A 435 -25.02 -5.36 -7.63
C LEU A 435 -25.35 -4.18 -6.70
N PRO A 436 -26.46 -4.25 -5.94
CA PRO A 436 -26.79 -3.24 -4.95
C PRO A 436 -25.88 -3.39 -3.72
N ILE A 437 -24.84 -2.56 -3.63
CA ILE A 437 -23.82 -2.62 -2.57
C ILE A 437 -23.84 -1.34 -1.71
N THR A 438 -23.95 -1.54 -0.40
CA THR A 438 -23.89 -0.48 0.61
C THR A 438 -22.59 -0.62 1.42
N TYR A 439 -21.91 0.50 1.67
CA TYR A 439 -20.68 0.55 2.45
C TYR A 439 -20.92 1.28 3.77
N VAL A 440 -20.60 0.64 4.89
CA VAL A 440 -20.83 1.17 6.23
C VAL A 440 -19.50 1.28 6.97
N GLN A 441 -19.14 2.49 7.39
CA GLN A 441 -18.00 2.67 8.28
C GLN A 441 -18.41 2.29 9.71
N ALA A 442 -17.92 1.16 10.19
CA ALA A 442 -18.16 0.66 11.54
C ALA A 442 -16.95 0.96 12.42
N THR A 443 -16.96 2.09 13.14
CA THR A 443 -15.84 2.52 14.00
C THR A 443 -15.65 1.67 15.25
N ASP A 444 -16.70 0.96 15.63
CA ASP A 444 -16.82 0.06 16.78
C ASP A 444 -17.67 -1.16 16.40
N GLU A 445 -17.67 -2.17 17.27
CA GLU A 445 -18.38 -3.43 17.08
C GLU A 445 -19.91 -3.25 17.10
N SER A 446 -20.45 -2.29 17.86
CA SER A 446 -21.91 -2.08 17.95
C SER A 446 -22.55 -1.66 16.63
N THR A 447 -21.81 -0.91 15.81
CA THR A 447 -22.25 -0.59 14.44
C THR A 447 -22.38 -1.85 13.58
N ASN A 448 -21.51 -2.84 13.76
CA ASN A 448 -21.64 -4.11 13.05
C ASN A 448 -22.82 -4.93 13.59
N ASP A 449 -23.07 -4.90 14.90
CA ASP A 449 -24.23 -5.57 15.49
C ASP A 449 -25.53 -5.03 14.90
N ASP A 450 -25.65 -3.71 14.78
CA ASP A 450 -26.80 -3.06 14.15
C ASP A 450 -26.96 -3.49 12.68
N VAL A 451 -25.84 -3.60 11.93
CA VAL A 451 -25.87 -4.06 10.54
C VAL A 451 -26.35 -5.51 10.43
N VAL A 452 -25.88 -6.38 11.33
CA VAL A 452 -26.26 -7.81 11.37
C VAL A 452 -27.73 -7.96 11.79
N ALA A 453 -28.15 -7.28 12.86
CA ALA A 453 -29.51 -7.37 13.38
C ALA A 453 -30.58 -6.83 12.40
N ASN A 454 -30.21 -5.87 11.55
CA ASN A 454 -31.10 -5.31 10.52
C ASN A 454 -31.05 -6.06 9.18
N ALA A 455 -30.26 -7.14 9.06
CA ALA A 455 -30.25 -7.96 7.86
C ALA A 455 -31.53 -8.82 7.79
N SER A 456 -31.96 -9.14 6.57
CA SER A 456 -33.18 -9.92 6.33
C SER A 456 -33.06 -11.34 6.91
N PRO A 457 -34.16 -12.02 7.29
CA PRO A 457 -34.11 -13.43 7.66
C PRO A 457 -33.47 -14.30 6.56
N GLY A 458 -32.74 -15.33 6.96
CA GLY A 458 -31.99 -16.19 6.05
C GLY A 458 -30.69 -15.59 5.51
N SER A 459 -30.30 -14.38 5.91
CA SER A 459 -29.11 -13.68 5.38
C SER A 459 -27.80 -14.41 5.66
N LEU A 460 -26.84 -14.23 4.76
CA LEU A 460 -25.47 -14.72 4.91
C LEU A 460 -24.63 -13.62 5.58
N ILE A 461 -24.12 -13.91 6.77
CA ILE A 461 -23.30 -13.00 7.58
C ILE A 461 -21.88 -13.54 7.61
N ILE A 462 -20.92 -12.79 7.05
CA ILE A 462 -19.56 -13.28 6.88
C ILE A 462 -18.56 -12.44 7.68
N ASN A 463 -17.76 -13.08 8.54
CA ASN A 463 -16.53 -12.49 9.05
C ASN A 463 -15.43 -12.59 7.98
N ALA A 464 -15.17 -11.46 7.32
CA ALA A 464 -14.10 -11.28 6.34
C ALA A 464 -12.94 -10.43 6.90
N THR A 465 -12.79 -10.42 8.23
CA THR A 465 -11.66 -9.78 8.91
C THR A 465 -10.61 -10.80 9.36
N GLY A 466 -9.45 -10.31 9.81
CA GLY A 466 -8.46 -11.13 10.50
C GLY A 466 -8.76 -11.35 11.99
N LEU A 467 -9.87 -10.82 12.53
CA LEU A 467 -10.25 -11.06 13.93
C LEU A 467 -10.67 -12.52 14.10
N GLY A 468 -10.16 -13.15 15.15
CA GLY A 468 -10.25 -14.59 15.40
C GLY A 468 -8.99 -15.36 14.99
N LYS A 469 -8.15 -14.81 14.11
CA LYS A 469 -6.91 -15.44 13.63
C LYS A 469 -5.66 -14.58 13.81
N ASP A 470 -5.62 -13.41 13.16
CA ASP A 470 -4.47 -12.50 13.19
C ASP A 470 -4.42 -11.72 14.51
N ARG A 471 -5.59 -11.50 15.10
CA ARG A 471 -5.80 -10.95 16.44
C ARG A 471 -6.99 -11.67 17.08
N PRO A 472 -7.01 -11.84 18.41
CA PRO A 472 -8.17 -12.40 19.11
C PRO A 472 -9.40 -11.49 18.98
N GLY A 473 -10.58 -12.06 19.23
CA GLY A 473 -11.87 -11.34 19.24
C GLY A 473 -12.73 -11.51 18.00
N SER A 474 -13.83 -10.78 17.98
CA SER A 474 -14.88 -10.80 16.95
C SER A 474 -15.10 -9.39 16.37
N PRO A 475 -15.55 -9.26 15.11
CA PRO A 475 -16.07 -7.98 14.60
C PRO A 475 -17.39 -7.54 15.25
N LEU A 476 -18.01 -8.39 16.08
CA LEU A 476 -19.30 -8.18 16.76
C LEU A 476 -19.14 -8.19 18.27
N THR A 477 -20.09 -7.58 18.99
CA THR A 477 -20.20 -7.74 20.45
C THR A 477 -20.97 -9.01 20.81
N ASP A 478 -20.90 -9.42 22.07
CA ASP A 478 -21.70 -10.54 22.59
C ASP A 478 -23.21 -10.23 22.64
N GLY A 479 -23.60 -8.96 22.45
CA GLY A 479 -25.00 -8.52 22.39
C GLY A 479 -25.63 -8.60 20.99
N VAL A 480 -24.88 -9.02 19.96
CA VAL A 480 -25.42 -9.13 18.61
C VAL A 480 -26.57 -10.13 18.54
N THR A 481 -27.61 -9.80 17.78
CA THR A 481 -28.68 -10.74 17.43
C THR A 481 -28.59 -11.07 15.95
N PHE A 482 -28.38 -12.35 15.61
CA PHE A 482 -28.38 -12.79 14.21
C PHE A 482 -29.81 -12.86 13.66
N PRO A 483 -30.03 -12.66 12.35
CA PRO A 483 -31.35 -12.88 11.76
C PRO A 483 -31.79 -14.35 11.88
N GLN A 484 -33.10 -14.60 11.97
CA GLN A 484 -33.66 -15.97 11.94
C GLN A 484 -33.18 -16.72 10.69
N GLY A 485 -32.70 -17.94 10.87
CA GLY A 485 -32.19 -18.82 9.82
C GLY A 485 -30.94 -18.29 9.12
N ALA A 486 -30.21 -17.35 9.73
CA ALA A 486 -28.98 -16.81 9.14
C ALA A 486 -27.91 -17.88 8.99
N ILE A 487 -27.03 -17.66 8.02
CA ILE A 487 -25.81 -18.44 7.85
C ILE A 487 -24.65 -17.57 8.29
N ALA A 488 -23.96 -17.94 9.36
CA ALA A 488 -22.76 -17.28 9.84
C ALA A 488 -21.52 -18.01 9.30
N TRP A 489 -20.73 -17.32 8.47
CA TRP A 489 -19.51 -17.89 7.87
C TRP A 489 -18.27 -17.09 8.26
N ASP A 490 -17.23 -17.75 8.75
CA ASP A 490 -15.92 -17.13 8.97
C ASP A 490 -14.93 -17.59 7.90
N PHE A 491 -14.21 -16.66 7.26
CA PHE A 491 -13.10 -17.05 6.38
C PHE A 491 -11.93 -17.71 7.14
N ASN A 492 -11.90 -17.56 8.46
CA ASN A 492 -10.95 -18.19 9.35
C ASN A 492 -11.42 -19.59 9.77
N TYR A 493 -10.50 -20.55 9.78
CA TYR A 493 -10.75 -21.94 10.21
C TYR A 493 -9.94 -22.34 11.45
N ARG A 494 -9.18 -21.40 12.01
CA ARG A 494 -8.30 -21.62 13.16
C ARG A 494 -8.19 -20.35 13.99
N GLY A 495 -7.83 -20.54 15.25
CA GLY A 495 -7.69 -19.46 16.23
C GLY A 495 -8.88 -19.45 17.19
N ASP A 496 -9.18 -18.28 17.74
CA ASP A 496 -10.17 -18.07 18.80
C ASP A 496 -11.62 -18.15 18.28
N LEU A 497 -11.84 -17.90 16.98
CA LEU A 497 -13.13 -18.04 16.26
C LEU A 497 -14.39 -17.54 17.01
N VAL A 498 -14.24 -16.50 17.85
CA VAL A 498 -15.30 -15.94 18.71
C VAL A 498 -16.57 -15.57 17.94
N PHE A 499 -16.44 -15.09 16.70
CA PHE A 499 -17.58 -14.83 15.81
C PHE A 499 -18.48 -16.06 15.60
N LEU A 500 -17.88 -17.24 15.42
CA LEU A 500 -18.62 -18.49 15.27
C LEU A 500 -19.22 -18.96 16.59
N ASP A 501 -18.54 -18.71 17.71
CA ASP A 501 -19.10 -19.04 19.03
C ASP A 501 -20.32 -18.17 19.38
N GLN A 502 -20.27 -16.87 19.06
CA GLN A 502 -21.41 -15.97 19.16
C GLN A 502 -22.60 -16.43 18.30
N ALA A 503 -22.34 -16.94 17.09
CA ALA A 503 -23.37 -17.51 16.22
C ALA A 503 -23.92 -18.85 16.77
N ARG A 504 -23.05 -19.76 17.24
CA ARG A 504 -23.44 -21.05 17.83
C ARG A 504 -24.33 -20.89 19.06
N ALA A 505 -24.05 -19.88 19.89
CA ALA A 505 -24.86 -19.58 21.07
C ALA A 505 -26.34 -19.30 20.72
N GLN A 506 -26.62 -18.83 19.50
CA GLN A 506 -27.95 -18.46 19.03
C GLN A 506 -28.59 -19.53 18.12
N GLN A 507 -27.88 -20.63 17.83
CA GLN A 507 -28.36 -21.71 16.97
C GLN A 507 -29.66 -22.37 17.47
N PRO A 508 -29.87 -22.63 18.78
CA PRO A 508 -31.11 -23.28 19.24
C PRO A 508 -32.37 -22.42 19.08
N GLU A 509 -32.23 -21.10 19.15
CA GLU A 509 -33.37 -20.17 19.15
C GLU A 509 -33.63 -19.57 17.77
N LEU A 510 -32.56 -19.23 17.04
CA LEU A 510 -32.63 -18.50 15.77
C LEU A 510 -32.25 -19.36 14.56
N GLU A 511 -31.99 -20.66 14.77
CA GLU A 511 -31.63 -21.62 13.70
C GLU A 511 -30.42 -21.18 12.87
N VAL A 512 -29.45 -20.52 13.51
CA VAL A 512 -28.23 -20.04 12.83
C VAL A 512 -27.37 -21.22 12.37
N GLN A 513 -27.09 -21.30 11.07
CA GLN A 513 -26.09 -22.22 10.52
C GLN A 513 -24.70 -21.62 10.70
N VAL A 514 -23.73 -22.41 11.13
CA VAL A 514 -22.37 -21.94 11.46
C VAL A 514 -21.36 -22.69 10.60
N GLU A 515 -20.59 -21.94 9.82
CA GLU A 515 -19.58 -22.46 8.89
C GLU A 515 -18.23 -21.78 9.12
N ASP A 516 -17.15 -22.55 9.11
CA ASP A 516 -15.80 -22.02 9.25
C ASP A 516 -15.08 -21.90 7.90
N GLY A 517 -13.82 -21.44 7.94
CA GLY A 517 -13.01 -21.21 6.74
C GLY A 517 -12.41 -22.48 6.13
N TRP A 518 -12.75 -23.69 6.61
CA TRP A 518 -12.04 -24.91 6.23
C TRP A 518 -12.23 -25.19 4.74
N VAL A 519 -13.46 -25.11 4.25
CA VAL A 519 -13.78 -25.33 2.83
C VAL A 519 -13.08 -24.29 1.94
N TYR A 520 -12.91 -23.06 2.43
CA TYR A 520 -12.11 -22.02 1.76
C TYR A 520 -10.63 -22.39 1.66
N PHE A 521 -10.05 -22.93 2.74
CA PHE A 521 -8.68 -23.45 2.70
C PHE A 521 -8.51 -24.57 1.67
N ILE A 522 -9.45 -25.54 1.61
CA ILE A 522 -9.38 -26.67 0.67
C ILE A 522 -9.50 -26.18 -0.78
N HIS A 523 -10.47 -25.32 -1.10
CA HIS A 523 -10.58 -24.77 -2.45
C HIS A 523 -9.38 -23.92 -2.83
N GLY A 524 -8.87 -23.09 -1.92
CA GLY A 524 -7.75 -22.19 -2.19
C GLY A 524 -6.51 -22.94 -2.64
N TRP A 525 -6.18 -24.03 -1.96
CA TRP A 525 -5.06 -24.85 -2.37
C TRP A 525 -5.35 -25.73 -3.57
N THR A 526 -6.49 -26.41 -3.61
CA THR A 526 -6.80 -27.31 -4.73
C THR A 526 -6.92 -26.57 -6.06
N ARG A 527 -7.42 -25.33 -6.09
CA ARG A 527 -7.47 -24.53 -7.32
C ARG A 527 -6.08 -24.15 -7.82
N VAL A 528 -5.18 -23.78 -6.92
CA VAL A 528 -3.81 -23.44 -7.29
C VAL A 528 -3.01 -24.68 -7.70
N ILE A 529 -3.20 -25.82 -7.02
CA ILE A 529 -2.59 -27.09 -7.41
C ILE A 529 -3.08 -27.51 -8.79
N ALA A 530 -4.39 -27.43 -9.05
CA ALA A 530 -4.96 -27.70 -10.37
C ALA A 530 -4.32 -26.83 -11.47
N ASP A 531 -4.11 -25.53 -11.20
CA ASP A 531 -3.46 -24.61 -12.14
C ASP A 531 -1.99 -24.94 -12.38
N VAL A 532 -1.21 -25.10 -11.30
CA VAL A 532 0.24 -25.37 -11.36
C VAL A 532 0.54 -26.68 -12.06
N PHE A 533 -0.20 -27.74 -11.75
CA PHE A 533 0.01 -29.07 -12.31
C PHE A 533 -0.78 -29.31 -13.60
N ASN A 534 -1.64 -28.36 -14.01
CA ASN A 534 -2.54 -28.49 -15.15
C ASN A 534 -3.35 -29.80 -15.12
N ILE A 535 -3.98 -30.06 -13.98
CA ILE A 535 -4.85 -31.21 -13.76
C ILE A 535 -6.26 -30.75 -13.39
N ASP A 536 -7.26 -31.59 -13.67
CA ASP A 536 -8.59 -31.35 -13.15
C ASP A 536 -8.72 -31.94 -11.74
N ILE A 537 -9.07 -31.09 -10.78
CA ILE A 537 -9.41 -31.51 -9.43
C ILE A 537 -10.90 -31.23 -9.23
N PRO A 538 -11.73 -32.26 -8.95
CA PRO A 538 -13.15 -32.07 -8.69
C PRO A 538 -13.39 -31.05 -7.57
N THR A 539 -14.43 -30.24 -7.72
CA THR A 539 -14.82 -29.23 -6.72
C THR A 539 -15.86 -29.74 -5.72
N ARG A 540 -16.37 -30.96 -5.91
CA ARG A 540 -17.38 -31.60 -5.06
C ARG A 540 -17.42 -33.12 -5.27
N GLY A 541 -18.11 -33.82 -4.38
CA GLY A 541 -18.33 -35.26 -4.44
C GLY A 541 -17.14 -36.08 -3.92
N ALA A 542 -17.24 -37.40 -4.03
CA ALA A 542 -16.40 -38.33 -3.28
C ALA A 542 -14.88 -38.11 -3.43
N ALA A 543 -14.40 -37.67 -4.60
CA ALA A 543 -12.98 -37.36 -4.79
C ALA A 543 -12.55 -36.09 -4.03
N PHE A 544 -13.38 -35.05 -4.04
CA PHE A 544 -13.14 -33.83 -3.26
C PHE A 544 -13.23 -34.13 -1.75
N ASP A 545 -14.22 -34.92 -1.35
CA ASP A 545 -14.42 -35.30 0.06
C ASP A 545 -13.22 -36.09 0.60
N ARG A 546 -12.61 -36.96 -0.22
CA ARG A 546 -11.35 -37.63 0.15
C ARG A 546 -10.21 -36.65 0.41
N LEU A 547 -10.03 -35.64 -0.45
CA LEU A 547 -9.00 -34.61 -0.24
C LEU A 547 -9.27 -33.81 1.04
N SER A 548 -10.53 -33.44 1.30
CA SER A 548 -10.93 -32.76 2.53
C SER A 548 -10.62 -33.60 3.77
N ASN A 549 -11.00 -34.88 3.76
CA ASN A 549 -10.75 -35.83 4.86
C ASN A 549 -9.26 -36.05 5.12
N ILE A 550 -8.44 -36.16 4.07
CA ILE A 550 -6.97 -36.25 4.19
C ILE A 550 -6.43 -35.00 4.90
N ALA A 551 -6.84 -33.81 4.46
CA ALA A 551 -6.38 -32.56 5.05
C ALA A 551 -6.77 -32.43 6.52
N GLN A 552 -8.00 -32.83 6.88
CA GLN A 552 -8.47 -32.81 8.26
C GLN A 552 -7.67 -33.78 9.12
N THR A 553 -7.53 -35.04 8.67
CA THR A 553 -6.82 -36.09 9.40
C THR A 553 -5.36 -35.72 9.66
N VAL A 554 -4.68 -35.15 8.66
CA VAL A 554 -3.28 -34.71 8.79
C VAL A 554 -3.16 -33.52 9.72
N SER A 555 -4.12 -32.60 9.73
CA SER A 555 -4.10 -31.40 10.56
C SER A 555 -4.48 -31.68 12.02
N GLN A 556 -5.40 -32.62 12.28
CA GLN A 556 -5.85 -32.99 13.63
C GLN A 556 -4.81 -33.79 14.44
N LYS A 557 -3.88 -34.49 13.77
CA LYS A 557 -2.75 -35.16 14.46
C LYS A 557 -1.86 -34.20 15.27
N GLU A 558 -2.04 -32.89 15.17
CA GLU A 558 -1.29 -31.87 15.90
C GLU A 558 -1.98 -31.33 17.16
N ASN A 559 -3.29 -31.50 17.28
CA ASN A 559 -4.06 -31.07 18.44
C ASN A 559 -4.86 -32.27 18.97
N PRO A 560 -4.23 -33.25 19.64
CA PRO A 560 -5.00 -34.12 20.52
C PRO A 560 -5.66 -33.22 21.56
N SER A 561 -6.99 -33.26 21.57
CA SER A 561 -7.90 -32.60 22.52
C SER A 561 -7.37 -32.54 23.95
#